data_AF-H6LK67-F1
#
_entry.id   AF-H6LK67-F1
#
_cell.length_a   1.000
_cell.length_b   1.000
_cell.length_c   1.000
_cell.angle_alpha   90.00
_cell.angle_beta   90.00
_cell.angle_gamma   90.00
#
_symmetry.space_group_name_H-M   'P 1'
#
loop_
_entity.id
_entity.type
_entity.pdbx_description
1 polymer ?
#
loop_
_entity_poly.entity_id
_entity_poly.type
_entity_poly.pdbx_seq_one_letter_code
_entity_poly.pdbx_strand_id
1 'polypeptide(L)'
;MDEMEKDIALKSMRWGYAFTLLVLGIWMIAANITGGAWQLPFYIICGQNIVCFFARQLYRKQVDDEGWKKDISRFVIALVIILAVGLFIPLFLLGLK
;
A
#
# COMPACT_ATOMS: atom_id res chain seq x y z
N MET A 1 -25.13 -2.28 16.83
CA MET A 1 -24.71 -1.41 15.73
C MET A 1 -25.53 -1.79 14.53
N ASP A 2 -26.50 -0.95 14.22
CA ASP A 2 -27.41 -1.15 13.10
C ASP A 2 -26.67 -0.96 11.79
N GLU A 3 -27.21 -1.48 10.69
CA GLU A 3 -26.55 -1.46 9.38
C GLU A 3 -26.18 -0.04 8.94
N MET A 4 -27.03 0.95 9.22
CA MET A 4 -26.74 2.36 8.94
C MET A 4 -25.54 2.90 9.71
N GLU A 5 -25.37 2.52 10.98
CA GLU A 5 -24.23 2.96 11.79
C GLU A 5 -22.92 2.34 11.26
N LYS A 6 -22.95 1.08 10.80
CA LYS A 6 -21.80 0.43 10.15
C LYS A 6 -21.39 1.15 8.87
N ASP A 7 -22.36 1.54 8.05
CA ASP A 7 -22.14 2.23 6.79
C ASP A 7 -21.53 3.62 6.99
N ILE A 8 -22.02 4.36 7.98
CA ILE A 8 -21.46 5.67 8.36
C ILE A 8 -20.02 5.50 8.84
N ALA A 9 -19.75 4.50 9.69
CA ALA A 9 -18.41 4.20 10.18
C ALA A 9 -17.45 3.81 9.03
N LEU A 10 -17.90 3.00 8.07
CA LEU A 10 -17.07 2.60 6.94
C LEU A 10 -16.73 3.79 6.03
N LYS A 11 -17.71 4.65 5.76
CA LYS A 11 -17.52 5.87 4.96
C LYS A 11 -16.57 6.84 5.67
N SER A 12 -16.72 7.04 6.97
CA SER A 12 -15.84 7.94 7.74
C SER A 12 -14.40 7.43 7.77
N MET A 13 -14.20 6.12 7.98
CA MET A 13 -12.87 5.50 7.91
C MET A 13 -12.23 5.65 6.53
N ARG A 14 -13.02 5.52 5.45
CA ARG A 14 -12.52 5.70 4.07
C ARG A 14 -12.04 7.13 3.82
N TRP A 15 -12.78 8.12 4.31
CA TRP A 15 -12.36 9.53 4.22
C TRP A 15 -11.14 9.82 5.09
N GLY A 16 -11.07 9.25 6.29
CA GLY A 16 -9.89 9.33 7.15
C GLY A 16 -8.65 8.77 6.46
N TYR A 17 -8.76 7.58 5.87
CA TYR A 17 -7.67 6.95 5.12
C TYR A 17 -7.21 7.80 3.92
N ALA A 18 -8.16 8.34 3.15
CA ALA A 18 -7.85 9.23 2.02
C ALA A 18 -7.15 10.52 2.47
N PHE A 19 -7.60 11.12 3.56
CA PHE A 19 -6.97 12.29 4.14
C PHE A 19 -5.54 11.99 4.62
N THR A 20 -5.31 10.86 5.29
CA THR A 20 -3.97 10.43 5.71
C THR A 20 -3.04 10.24 4.53
N LEU A 21 -3.50 9.63 3.43
CA LEU A 21 -2.73 9.52 2.19
C LEU A 21 -2.35 10.88 1.60
N LEU A 22 -3.29 11.83 1.57
CA LEU A 22 -3.03 13.19 1.09
C LEU A 22 -1.98 13.91 1.93
N VAL A 23 -2.11 13.89 3.25
CA VAL A 23 -1.17 14.55 4.16
C VAL A 23 0.23 13.94 4.04
N LEU A 24 0.34 12.61 4.01
CA LEU A 24 1.63 11.95 3.82
C LEU A 24 2.23 12.23 2.43
N GLY A 25 1.40 12.35 1.39
CA GLY A 25 1.85 12.76 0.07
C GLY A 25 2.43 14.17 0.07
N ILE A 26 1.75 15.12 0.71
CA ILE A 26 2.24 16.49 0.86
C ILE A 26 3.56 16.51 1.65
N TRP A 27 3.64 15.76 2.76
CA TRP A 27 4.88 15.64 3.54
C TRP A 27 6.02 15.07 2.70
N MET A 28 5.77 14.00 1.95
CA MET A 28 6.78 13.41 1.06
C MET A 28 7.30 14.44 0.04
N ILE A 29 6.41 15.20 -0.61
CA ILE A 29 6.78 16.24 -1.58
C ILE A 29 7.58 17.36 -0.90
N ALA A 30 7.10 17.87 0.23
CA ALA A 30 7.77 18.94 0.97
C ALA A 30 9.16 18.52 1.47
N ALA A 31 9.30 17.27 1.95
CA ALA A 31 10.58 16.71 2.38
C ALA A 31 11.53 16.52 1.19
N ASN A 32 11.03 16.14 0.01
CA ASN A 32 11.84 16.01 -1.19
C ASN A 32 12.42 17.37 -1.63
N ILE A 33 11.63 18.45 -1.55
CA ILE A 33 12.06 19.81 -1.92
C ILE A 33 13.03 20.40 -0.89
N THR A 34 12.80 20.17 0.41
CA THR A 34 13.62 20.74 1.49
C THR A 34 14.87 19.93 1.81
N GLY A 35 15.11 18.80 1.12
CA GLY A 35 16.19 17.87 1.45
C GLY A 35 15.98 17.12 2.78
N GLY A 36 14.75 17.11 3.29
CA GLY A 36 14.36 16.37 4.49
C GLY A 36 14.20 14.87 4.25
N ALA A 37 13.87 14.15 5.32
CA ALA A 37 13.69 12.69 5.30
C ALA A 37 12.37 12.27 4.61
N TRP A 38 12.34 12.30 3.28
CA TRP A 38 11.18 11.90 2.47
C TRP A 38 10.87 10.39 2.55
N GLN A 39 11.84 9.57 2.96
CA GLN A 39 11.71 8.13 3.09
C GLN A 39 10.68 7.75 4.15
N LEU A 40 10.56 8.56 5.21
CA LEU A 40 9.66 8.28 6.34
C LEU A 40 8.17 8.34 5.94
N PRO A 41 7.64 9.44 5.35
CA PRO A 41 6.26 9.46 4.88
C PRO A 41 6.02 8.41 3.78
N PHE A 42 7.02 8.11 2.94
CA PHE A 42 6.93 7.04 1.95
C PHE A 42 6.74 5.65 2.59
N TYR A 43 7.54 5.28 3.60
CA TYR A 43 7.39 4.02 4.31
C TYR A 43 6.03 3.90 5.02
N ILE A 44 5.51 5.00 5.56
CA ILE A 44 4.17 5.01 6.18
C ILE A 44 3.10 4.76 5.10
N ILE A 45 3.20 5.41 3.93
CA ILE A 45 2.28 5.19 2.79
C ILE A 45 2.31 3.72 2.35
N CYS A 46 3.49 3.13 2.18
CA CYS A 46 3.61 1.72 1.81
C CYS A 46 3.02 0.81 2.91
N GLY A 47 3.38 1.05 4.17
CA GLY A 47 2.93 0.27 5.31
C GLY A 47 1.41 0.23 5.47
N GLN A 48 0.75 1.39 5.41
CA GLN A 48 -0.72 1.44 5.54
C GLN A 48 -1.45 0.72 4.40
N ASN A 49 -0.92 0.78 3.17
CA ASN A 49 -1.49 0.06 2.03
C ASN A 49 -1.29 -1.46 2.17
N ILE A 50 -0.13 -1.89 2.64
CA ILE A 50 0.17 -3.31 2.92
C ILE A 50 -0.77 -3.84 4.00
N VAL A 51 -0.92 -3.13 5.12
CA VAL A 51 -1.82 -3.51 6.21
C VAL A 51 -3.26 -3.57 5.72
N CYS A 52 -3.72 -2.58 4.96
CA CYS A 52 -5.06 -2.55 4.39
C CYS A 52 -5.31 -3.75 3.45
N PHE A 53 -4.34 -4.07 2.59
CA PHE A 53 -4.41 -5.22 1.72
C PHE A 53 -4.53 -6.53 2.51
N PHE A 54 -3.61 -6.79 3.45
CA PHE A 54 -3.64 -8.02 4.24
C PHE A 54 -4.90 -8.15 5.10
N ALA A 55 -5.33 -7.06 5.74
CA ALA A 55 -6.59 -7.03 6.49
C ALA A 55 -7.76 -7.45 5.58
N ARG A 56 -7.86 -6.89 4.38
CA ARG A 56 -8.91 -7.24 3.41
C ARG A 56 -8.88 -8.72 3.03
N GLN A 57 -7.71 -9.30 2.83
CA GLN A 57 -7.59 -10.73 2.52
C GLN A 57 -7.96 -11.62 3.72
N LEU A 58 -7.58 -11.23 4.93
CA LEU A 58 -7.95 -11.95 6.16
C LEU A 58 -9.47 -11.98 6.35
N TYR A 59 -10.15 -10.84 6.19
CA TYR A 59 -11.60 -10.79 6.30
C TYR A 59 -12.29 -11.58 5.19
N ARG A 60 -11.80 -11.52 3.94
CA ARG A 60 -12.34 -12.35 2.85
C ARG A 60 -12.19 -13.85 3.10
N LYS A 61 -11.06 -14.27 3.67
CA LYS A 61 -10.84 -15.65 4.10
C LYS A 61 -11.86 -16.10 5.16
N GLN A 62 -12.26 -15.21 6.08
CA GLN A 62 -13.26 -15.53 7.11
C GLN A 62 -14.68 -15.72 6.55
N VAL A 63 -14.99 -15.12 5.40
CA VAL A 63 -16.31 -15.22 4.74
C VAL A 63 -16.29 -16.26 3.61
N ASP A 64 -15.27 -17.12 3.58
CA ASP A 64 -15.07 -18.20 2.58
C ASP A 64 -15.11 -17.75 1.10
N ASP A 65 -14.72 -16.50 0.84
CA ASP A 65 -14.61 -15.95 -0.51
C ASP A 65 -13.32 -16.45 -1.17
N GLU A 66 -13.38 -17.54 -1.95
CA GLU A 66 -12.23 -18.15 -2.64
C GLU A 66 -11.39 -17.17 -3.49
N GLY A 67 -11.93 -16.00 -3.84
CA GLY A 67 -11.22 -14.93 -4.54
C GLY A 67 -9.96 -14.44 -3.80
N TRP A 68 -9.89 -14.59 -2.47
CA TRP A 68 -8.74 -14.14 -1.67
C TRP A 68 -7.42 -14.81 -2.08
N LYS A 69 -7.45 -16.09 -2.50
CA LYS A 69 -6.26 -16.83 -2.93
C LYS A 69 -5.67 -16.27 -4.23
N LYS A 70 -6.54 -15.88 -5.17
CA LYS A 70 -6.13 -15.31 -6.47
C LYS A 70 -5.53 -13.92 -6.30
N ASP A 71 -6.13 -13.10 -5.44
CA ASP A 71 -5.65 -11.74 -5.19
C ASP A 71 -4.30 -11.72 -4.44
N ILE A 72 -4.10 -12.63 -3.48
CA ILE A 72 -2.77 -12.81 -2.84
C ILE A 72 -1.75 -13.27 -3.87
N SER A 73 -2.06 -14.25 -4.71
CA SER A 73 -1.14 -14.74 -5.73
C SER A 73 -0.71 -13.61 -6.69
N ARG A 74 -1.66 -12.80 -7.17
CA ARG A 74 -1.36 -11.62 -7.99
C ARG A 74 -0.46 -10.60 -7.27
N PHE A 75 -0.71 -10.36 -5.99
CA PHE A 75 0.11 -9.43 -5.20
C PHE A 75 1.55 -9.95 -5.02
N VAL A 76 1.71 -11.25 -4.74
CA VAL A 76 3.03 -11.88 -4.63
C VAL A 76 3.76 -11.83 -5.97
N ILE A 77 3.09 -12.15 -7.08
CA ILE A 77 3.66 -12.05 -8.44
C ILE A 77 4.10 -10.61 -8.73
N ALA A 78 3.26 -9.62 -8.43
CA ALA A 78 3.60 -8.21 -8.61
C ALA A 78 4.84 -7.81 -7.78
N LEU A 79 4.92 -8.24 -6.52
CA LEU A 79 6.10 -8.01 -5.68
C LEU A 79 7.37 -8.64 -6.26
N VAL A 80 7.29 -9.89 -6.74
CA VAL A 80 8.41 -10.58 -7.37
C VAL A 80 8.87 -9.83 -8.62
N ILE A 81 7.94 -9.33 -9.44
CA ILE A 81 8.27 -8.53 -10.62
C ILE A 81 8.94 -7.21 -10.23
N ILE A 82 8.42 -6.50 -9.22
CA ILE A 82 9.01 -5.24 -8.74
C ILE A 82 10.44 -5.47 -8.22
N LEU A 83 10.66 -6.54 -7.46
CA LEU A 83 11.98 -6.92 -6.97
C LEU A 83 12.92 -7.32 -8.11
N ALA A 84 12.43 -8.10 -9.08
CA ALA A 84 13.21 -8.50 -10.24
C ALA A 84 13.64 -7.26 -11.04
N VAL A 85 12.72 -6.35 -11.37
CA VAL A 85 13.02 -5.10 -12.08
C VAL A 85 13.97 -4.21 -11.27
N GLY A 86 13.71 -4.06 -9.97
CA GLY A 86 14.55 -3.26 -9.06
C GLY A 86 15.97 -3.80 -8.90
N LEU A 87 16.19 -5.11 -9.05
CA LEU A 87 17.51 -5.75 -9.07
C LEU A 87 18.15 -5.74 -10.46
N PHE A 88 17.36 -5.88 -11.52
CA PHE A 88 17.86 -5.93 -12.89
C PHE A 88 18.40 -4.59 -13.37
N ILE A 89 17.74 -3.48 -13.00
CA ILE A 89 18.18 -2.12 -13.36
C ILE A 89 19.61 -1.81 -12.88
N PRO A 90 19.98 -2.01 -11.60
CA PRO A 90 21.35 -1.77 -11.13
C PRO A 90 22.37 -2.77 -11.68
N LEU A 91 22.00 -4.04 -11.91
CA LEU A 91 22.87 -5.03 -12.54
C LEU A 91 23.19 -4.68 -14.01
N PHE A 92 22.19 -4.22 -14.77
CA PHE A 92 22.35 -3.78 -16.15
C PHE A 92 23.22 -2.51 -16.26
N LEU A 93 23.07 -1.57 -15.31
CA LEU A 93 23.91 -0.37 -15.23
C LEU A 93 25.37 -0.67 -14.83
N LEU A 94 25.61 -1.69 -14.00
CA LEU A 94 26.96 -2.12 -13.60
C LEU A 94 27.67 -2.95 -14.67
N GLY A 95 26.93 -3.75 -15.46
CA GLY A 95 27.49 -4.56 -16.55
C GLY A 95 27.82 -3.77 -17.84
N LEU A 96 27.38 -2.51 -17.92
CA LEU A 96 27.70 -1.57 -19.02
C LEU A 96 28.98 -0.74 -18.76
N LYS A 97 29.67 -0.97 -17.63
CA LYS A 97 30.98 -0.38 -17.32
C LYS A 97 32.13 -1.26 -17.78
#